data_AF-A0A0S3K726-F1
#
_entry.id   AF-A0A0S3K726-F1
#
_cell.length_a   1.000
_cell.length_b   1.000
_cell.length_c   1.000
_cell.angle_alpha   90.00
_cell.angle_beta   90.00
_cell.angle_gamma   90.00
#
_symmetry.space_group_name_H-M   'P 1'
#
loop_
_entity.id
_entity.type
_entity.pdbx_description
1 polymer ?
#
loop_
_entity_poly.entity_id
_entity_poly.type
_entity_poly.pdbx_seq_one_letter_code
_entity_poly.pdbx_strand_id
1 'polypeptide(L)'
;MKASLPYTGTSYYGFELTKADFIVRNERYKTATAKTSRMTVQFLFIKSGSGKVQINNQEYLVEKGSVLWLFSYHVYHFVEIYEEIQAITFDLSLNVLMLSSLTTRSVEQHMSFFEYWDTPVLKCEEKDFTYLLTIFTHGLQEYEQQERLYDLSLLADLYQVIVWFERTARHQWTREKPIREISSKILLYLHFHYREELLLNEIADKFKSTPQTINRGLKKLTGKTFVENLIDVRINNALAMLKFEELDIAFIADFIGYRSVPSFNKQFKAMTGYSPTEVRNIRTTDKKMNSFRFQNSLPFEIYTYINQHYSEPISIQTAAKYFYSSPTKIDQIVLDEFSMTFNALVEYNRMLFARSLLLSSSKKISEIAEACGYQSIRTFNRNFLTFWGNTPKKYKELLTTQNTV
;
A
#
# COMPACT_ATOMS: atom_id res chain seq x y z
N MET A 1 -10.33 21.21 9.26
CA MET A 1 -9.01 21.30 8.58
C MET A 1 -8.36 19.94 8.31
N LYS A 2 -8.39 18.94 9.20
CA LYS A 2 -7.93 17.55 8.92
C LYS A 2 -8.76 16.80 7.85
N ALA A 3 -10.01 17.20 7.59
CA ALA A 3 -10.99 16.42 6.82
C ALA A 3 -10.97 16.61 5.28
N SER A 4 -10.15 17.52 4.73
CA SER A 4 -10.16 17.85 3.29
C SER A 4 -8.99 17.26 2.51
N LEU A 5 -8.03 16.60 3.16
CA LEU A 5 -6.95 15.90 2.48
C LEU A 5 -7.36 14.43 2.32
N PRO A 6 -7.46 13.89 1.09
CA PRO A 6 -8.00 12.56 0.81
C PRO A 6 -7.14 11.40 1.35
N TYR A 7 -6.08 11.69 2.11
CA TYR A 7 -5.06 10.76 2.52
C TYR A 7 -4.58 11.08 3.95
N THR A 8 -5.44 10.89 4.95
CA THR A 8 -4.97 10.70 6.33
C THR A 8 -4.28 9.33 6.39
N GLY A 9 -3.19 9.18 7.15
CA GLY A 9 -2.25 8.05 6.96
C GLY A 9 -2.49 6.89 7.92
N THR A 10 -2.22 5.66 7.46
CA THR A 10 -1.94 4.50 8.31
C THR A 10 -0.44 4.42 8.61
N SER A 11 -0.07 3.95 9.80
CA SER A 11 1.27 3.38 10.05
C SER A 11 1.39 2.13 9.19
N TYR A 12 2.44 1.96 8.39
CA TYR A 12 2.51 0.90 7.37
C TYR A 12 2.44 -0.53 7.95
N TYR A 13 2.73 -0.69 9.24
CA TYR A 13 2.69 -1.99 9.89
C TYR A 13 1.59 -2.08 10.94
N GLY A 14 1.06 -0.96 11.42
CA GLY A 14 -0.18 -0.96 12.19
C GLY A 14 -1.37 -1.08 11.25
N PHE A 15 -2.30 -1.99 11.52
CA PHE A 15 -3.63 -1.99 10.90
C PHE A 15 -4.46 -0.72 11.23
N GLU A 16 -3.84 0.40 11.62
CA GLU A 16 -4.55 1.63 11.97
C GLU A 16 -5.02 2.35 10.71
N LEU A 17 -6.03 1.77 10.05
CA LEU A 17 -6.84 2.43 9.04
C LEU A 17 -7.47 3.68 9.66
N THR A 18 -7.17 4.83 9.07
CA THR A 18 -7.87 6.06 9.45
C THR A 18 -9.20 6.13 8.72
N LYS A 19 -10.15 6.90 9.27
CA LYS A 19 -11.46 7.11 8.63
C LYS A 19 -11.39 7.65 7.19
N ALA A 20 -10.28 8.27 6.77
CA ALA A 20 -10.14 8.72 5.38
C ALA A 20 -9.45 7.71 4.46
N ASP A 21 -8.87 6.63 5.00
CA ASP A 21 -8.24 5.58 4.18
C ASP A 21 -9.25 4.59 3.62
N PHE A 22 -10.37 4.40 4.30
CA PHE A 22 -11.46 3.52 3.92
C PHE A 22 -12.79 4.16 4.33
N ILE A 23 -13.66 4.44 3.36
CA ILE A 23 -14.97 5.03 3.59
C ILE A 23 -16.03 4.18 2.91
N VAL A 24 -17.02 3.74 3.68
CA VAL A 24 -18.20 3.06 3.13
C VAL A 24 -19.38 4.02 3.12
N ARG A 25 -20.10 4.10 2.00
CA ARG A 25 -21.32 4.93 1.92
C ARG A 25 -22.47 4.20 1.26
N ASN A 26 -23.67 4.46 1.75
CA ASN A 26 -24.92 4.18 1.07
C ASN A 26 -25.29 5.40 0.23
N GLU A 27 -25.28 5.27 -1.09
CA GLU A 27 -25.53 6.35 -2.04
C GLU A 27 -26.84 6.13 -2.81
N ARG A 28 -27.47 7.24 -3.20
CA ARG A 28 -28.70 7.23 -4.01
C ARG A 28 -28.57 8.21 -5.16
N TYR A 29 -28.91 7.75 -6.36
CA TYR A 29 -28.87 8.55 -7.57
C TYR A 29 -30.25 8.59 -8.21
N LYS A 30 -30.82 9.80 -8.27
CA LYS A 30 -32.15 10.06 -8.86
C LYS A 30 -32.08 10.73 -10.23
N THR A 31 -30.95 11.36 -10.54
CA THR A 31 -30.74 12.13 -11.77
C THR A 31 -29.31 11.89 -12.27
N ALA A 32 -29.06 12.32 -13.51
CA ALA A 32 -27.71 12.36 -14.06
C ALA A 32 -26.75 13.12 -13.13
N THR A 33 -25.49 12.70 -13.12
CA THR A 33 -24.44 13.31 -12.29
C THR A 33 -23.43 14.08 -13.14
N ALA A 34 -22.73 15.01 -12.50
CA ALA A 34 -21.61 15.70 -13.13
C ALA A 34 -20.41 14.75 -13.29
N LYS A 35 -19.61 14.96 -14.35
CA LYS A 35 -18.35 14.25 -14.55
C LYS A 35 -17.45 14.42 -13.33
N THR A 36 -16.95 13.31 -12.83
CA THR A 36 -16.06 13.28 -11.68
C THR A 36 -14.92 12.28 -11.89
N SER A 37 -13.83 12.49 -11.17
CA SER A 37 -12.71 11.56 -11.05
C SER A 37 -12.24 11.61 -9.60
N ARG A 38 -11.94 10.46 -9.01
CA ARG A 38 -11.51 10.38 -7.61
C ARG A 38 -10.03 10.05 -7.53
N MET A 39 -9.36 10.56 -6.50
CA MET A 39 -7.98 10.16 -6.22
C MET A 39 -7.93 8.80 -5.48
N THR A 40 -9.06 8.36 -4.93
CA THR A 40 -9.26 7.06 -4.29
C THR A 40 -9.67 6.00 -5.32
N VAL A 41 -9.49 4.74 -4.94
CA VAL A 41 -10.08 3.59 -5.63
C VAL A 41 -11.48 3.39 -5.05
N GLN A 42 -12.46 3.12 -5.91
CA GLN A 42 -13.86 2.93 -5.51
C GLN A 42 -14.40 1.62 -6.05
N PHE A 43 -14.98 0.80 -5.17
CA PHE A 43 -15.95 -0.20 -5.56
C PHE A 43 -17.36 0.38 -5.37
N LEU A 44 -18.24 0.24 -6.37
CA LEU A 44 -19.63 0.66 -6.28
C LEU A 44 -20.53 -0.51 -6.66
N PHE A 45 -21.34 -0.97 -5.71
CA PHE A 45 -22.31 -2.06 -5.92
C PHE A 45 -23.73 -1.53 -5.96
N ILE A 46 -24.46 -1.82 -7.05
CA ILE A 46 -25.84 -1.41 -7.24
C ILE A 46 -26.79 -2.46 -6.65
N LYS A 47 -27.46 -2.11 -5.55
CA LYS A 47 -28.45 -2.95 -4.87
C LYS A 47 -29.79 -2.97 -5.59
N SER A 48 -30.17 -1.84 -6.19
CA SER A 48 -31.43 -1.67 -6.91
C SER A 48 -31.36 -0.49 -7.87
N GLY A 49 -32.29 -0.45 -8.83
CA GLY A 49 -32.38 0.59 -9.84
C GLY A 49 -31.57 0.27 -11.08
N SER A 50 -31.60 1.18 -12.05
CA SER A 50 -30.99 1.01 -13.36
C SER A 50 -30.72 2.35 -14.03
N GLY A 51 -29.77 2.35 -14.96
CA GLY A 51 -29.35 3.54 -15.66
C GLY A 51 -28.20 3.27 -16.60
N LYS A 52 -27.52 4.35 -16.95
CA LYS A 52 -26.35 4.33 -17.81
C LYS A 52 -25.24 5.17 -17.21
N VAL A 53 -24.07 4.58 -17.07
CA VAL A 53 -22.85 5.26 -16.62
C VAL A 53 -21.92 5.43 -17.82
N GLN A 54 -21.32 6.61 -17.96
CA GLN A 54 -20.23 6.83 -18.89
C GLN A 54 -18.92 6.84 -18.09
N ILE A 55 -17.95 6.02 -18.48
CA ILE A 55 -16.61 5.93 -17.91
C ILE A 55 -15.61 6.10 -19.05
N ASN A 56 -14.74 7.10 -18.97
CA ASN A 56 -13.73 7.40 -19.98
C ASN A 56 -14.29 7.52 -21.41
N ASN A 57 -15.45 8.19 -21.53
CA ASN A 57 -16.25 8.38 -22.76
C ASN A 57 -16.86 7.10 -23.35
N GLN A 58 -16.80 5.98 -22.64
CA GLN A 58 -17.50 4.75 -23.00
C GLN A 58 -18.74 4.58 -22.11
N GLU A 59 -19.87 4.23 -22.71
CA GLU A 59 -21.12 4.00 -21.99
C GLU A 59 -21.29 2.55 -21.58
N TYR A 60 -21.78 2.33 -20.37
CA TYR A 60 -22.11 1.04 -19.79
C TYR A 60 -23.52 1.09 -19.22
N LEU A 61 -24.32 0.07 -19.52
CA LEU A 61 -25.58 -0.15 -18.83
C LEU A 61 -25.30 -0.65 -17.43
N VAL A 62 -26.05 -0.13 -16.47
CA VAL A 62 -25.94 -0.48 -15.07
C VAL A 62 -27.32 -0.75 -14.51
N GLU A 63 -27.42 -1.80 -13.71
CA GLU A 63 -28.65 -2.31 -13.13
C GLU A 63 -28.35 -3.03 -11.81
N LYS A 64 -29.39 -3.50 -11.12
CA LYS A 64 -29.26 -4.37 -9.94
C LYS A 64 -28.22 -5.47 -10.16
N GLY A 65 -27.26 -5.55 -9.25
CA GLY A 65 -26.15 -6.51 -9.31
C GLY A 65 -24.93 -6.03 -10.07
N SER A 66 -24.94 -4.83 -10.63
CA SER A 66 -23.75 -4.24 -11.24
C SER A 66 -22.75 -3.82 -10.16
N VAL A 67 -21.49 -4.21 -10.35
CA VAL A 67 -20.33 -3.79 -9.55
C VAL A 67 -19.40 -3.02 -10.46
N LEU A 68 -19.02 -1.81 -10.03
CA LEU A 68 -18.04 -0.99 -10.71
C LEU A 68 -16.75 -0.97 -9.89
N TRP A 69 -15.61 -1.10 -10.56
CA TRP A 69 -14.27 -0.90 -9.97
C TRP A 69 -13.58 0.28 -10.64
N LEU A 70 -13.54 1.41 -9.92
CA LEU A 70 -13.11 2.70 -10.42
C LEU A 70 -11.75 3.08 -9.81
N PHE A 71 -10.88 3.61 -10.65
CA PHE A 71 -9.50 4.00 -10.33
C PHE A 71 -9.33 5.49 -10.61
N SER A 72 -8.17 6.04 -10.23
CA SER A 72 -7.91 7.47 -10.41
C SER A 72 -7.84 7.95 -11.86
N TYR A 73 -7.66 7.04 -12.82
CA TYR A 73 -7.73 7.32 -14.25
C TYR A 73 -9.14 7.17 -14.85
N HIS A 74 -10.14 6.77 -14.06
CA HIS A 74 -11.53 6.69 -14.51
C HIS A 74 -12.24 8.03 -14.26
N VAL A 75 -12.57 8.73 -15.35
CA VAL A 75 -13.51 9.86 -15.32
C VAL A 75 -14.89 9.32 -15.63
N TYR A 76 -15.84 9.52 -14.72
CA TYR A 76 -17.16 8.91 -14.83
C TYR A 76 -18.30 9.81 -14.39
N HIS A 77 -19.51 9.48 -14.87
CA HIS A 77 -20.78 10.01 -14.38
C HIS A 77 -21.95 9.14 -14.83
N PHE A 78 -23.05 9.20 -14.09
CA PHE A 78 -24.32 8.66 -14.56
C PHE A 78 -24.90 9.64 -15.58
N VAL A 79 -25.04 9.17 -16.82
CA VAL A 79 -25.59 9.96 -17.93
C VAL A 79 -27.11 9.97 -17.86
N GLU A 80 -27.69 8.83 -17.49
CA GLU A 80 -29.11 8.61 -17.46
C GLU A 80 -29.47 7.67 -16.30
N ILE A 81 -30.57 7.97 -15.61
CA ILE A 81 -31.11 7.15 -14.52
C ILE A 81 -32.52 6.77 -14.94
N TYR A 82 -32.75 5.47 -15.18
CA TYR A 82 -34.06 4.94 -15.55
C TYR A 82 -34.91 4.69 -14.30
N GLU A 83 -34.28 4.11 -13.27
CA GLU A 83 -34.86 3.84 -11.97
C GLU A 83 -33.88 4.29 -10.89
N GLU A 84 -34.38 4.82 -9.76
CA GLU A 84 -33.52 5.31 -8.67
C GLU A 84 -32.48 4.27 -8.26
N ILE A 85 -31.20 4.58 -8.50
CA ILE A 85 -30.08 3.69 -8.20
C ILE A 85 -29.77 3.83 -6.72
N GLN A 86 -29.83 2.72 -5.99
CA GLN A 86 -29.31 2.62 -4.63
C GLN A 86 -28.04 1.78 -4.65
N ALA A 87 -26.94 2.36 -4.18
CA ALA A 87 -25.63 1.73 -4.24
C ALA A 87 -24.93 1.77 -2.88
N ILE A 88 -24.04 0.79 -2.64
CA ILE A 88 -23.06 0.86 -1.56
C ILE A 88 -21.68 1.03 -2.20
N THR A 89 -20.90 1.97 -1.69
CA THR A 89 -19.55 2.27 -2.16
C THR A 89 -18.51 1.93 -1.11
N PHE A 90 -17.41 1.30 -1.51
CA PHE A 90 -16.17 1.22 -0.73
C PHE A 90 -15.16 2.14 -1.42
N ASP A 91 -14.87 3.28 -0.80
CA ASP A 91 -13.81 4.18 -1.21
C ASP A 91 -12.56 3.92 -0.38
N LEU A 92 -11.45 3.61 -1.04
CA LEU A 92 -10.20 3.30 -0.36
C LEU A 92 -9.01 4.03 -0.97
N SER A 93 -8.01 4.31 -0.15
CA SER A 93 -6.75 4.86 -0.64
C SER A 93 -5.97 3.80 -1.44
N LEU A 94 -5.14 4.23 -2.39
CA LEU A 94 -4.32 3.31 -3.18
C LEU A 94 -3.43 2.44 -2.28
N ASN A 95 -2.97 2.96 -1.15
CA ASN A 95 -2.17 2.19 -0.19
C ASN A 95 -2.94 1.01 0.39
N VAL A 96 -4.25 1.17 0.69
CA VAL A 96 -5.09 0.08 1.17
C VAL A 96 -5.22 -1.01 0.10
N LEU A 97 -5.36 -0.62 -1.17
CA LEU A 97 -5.36 -1.58 -2.27
C LEU A 97 -4.00 -2.30 -2.38
N MET A 98 -2.90 -1.58 -2.26
CA MET A 98 -1.55 -2.19 -2.31
C MET A 98 -1.28 -3.10 -1.10
N LEU A 99 -1.79 -2.76 0.08
CA LEU A 99 -1.76 -3.64 1.26
C LEU A 99 -2.60 -4.90 1.01
N SER A 100 -3.70 -4.80 0.25
CA SER A 100 -4.50 -5.96 -0.14
C SER A 100 -3.83 -6.87 -1.18
N SER A 101 -2.74 -6.44 -1.79
CA SER A 101 -1.89 -7.33 -2.59
C SER A 101 -0.78 -7.95 -1.73
N LEU A 102 -1.15 -8.80 -0.75
CA LEU A 102 -0.26 -9.35 0.29
C LEU A 102 0.84 -10.33 -0.20
N THR A 103 1.07 -10.49 -1.50
CA THR A 103 2.21 -11.28 -2.01
C THR A 103 2.81 -10.65 -3.27
N THR A 104 4.13 -10.72 -3.43
CA THR A 104 4.83 -10.30 -4.68
C THR A 104 4.25 -10.99 -5.92
N ARG A 105 3.76 -12.22 -5.77
CA ARG A 105 3.10 -13.00 -6.84
C ARG A 105 1.72 -12.45 -7.21
N SER A 106 0.97 -11.86 -6.26
CA SER A 106 -0.32 -11.25 -6.56
C SER A 106 -0.17 -9.86 -7.19
N VAL A 107 0.86 -9.08 -6.85
CA VAL A 107 1.09 -7.76 -7.48
C VAL A 107 1.34 -7.86 -8.99
N GLU A 108 2.18 -8.78 -9.46
CA GLU A 108 2.40 -8.97 -10.91
C GLU A 108 1.14 -9.48 -11.62
N GLN A 109 0.35 -10.34 -10.96
CA GLN A 109 -0.92 -10.84 -11.49
C GLN A 109 -2.00 -9.75 -11.54
N HIS A 110 -2.07 -8.88 -10.52
CA HIS A 110 -2.94 -7.71 -10.48
C HIS A 110 -2.51 -6.67 -11.52
N MET A 111 -1.21 -6.38 -11.64
CA MET A 111 -0.71 -5.40 -12.63
C MET A 111 -0.92 -5.89 -14.06
N SER A 112 -0.68 -7.17 -14.35
CA SER A 112 -1.05 -7.75 -15.63
C SER A 112 -2.57 -7.74 -15.83
N PHE A 113 -3.38 -8.01 -14.79
CA PHE A 113 -4.82 -7.84 -14.86
C PHE A 113 -5.21 -6.43 -15.30
N PHE A 114 -4.57 -5.36 -14.82
CA PHE A 114 -4.87 -3.99 -15.27
C PHE A 114 -4.33 -3.65 -16.67
N GLU A 115 -3.28 -4.31 -17.14
CA GLU A 115 -2.84 -4.21 -18.54
C GLU A 115 -3.84 -4.89 -19.51
N TYR A 116 -4.50 -5.97 -19.07
CA TYR A 116 -5.33 -6.82 -19.94
C TYR A 116 -6.84 -6.68 -19.74
N TRP A 117 -7.33 -6.30 -18.57
CA TRP A 117 -8.74 -6.12 -18.22
C TRP A 117 -9.14 -4.64 -18.26
N ASP A 118 -10.25 -4.36 -18.91
CA ASP A 118 -10.64 -3.02 -19.35
C ASP A 118 -12.12 -2.69 -19.13
N THR A 119 -12.86 -3.62 -18.53
CA THR A 119 -14.28 -3.41 -18.29
C THR A 119 -14.43 -3.02 -16.82
N PRO A 120 -14.58 -1.72 -16.50
CA PRO A 120 -14.71 -1.27 -15.11
C PRO A 120 -16.07 -1.64 -14.50
N VAL A 121 -16.98 -2.22 -15.29
CA VAL A 121 -18.35 -2.59 -14.89
C VAL A 121 -18.55 -4.08 -15.13
N LEU A 122 -18.99 -4.80 -14.11
CA LEU A 122 -19.38 -6.20 -14.19
C LEU A 122 -20.79 -6.37 -13.63
N LYS A 123 -21.59 -7.24 -14.24
CA LYS A 123 -22.88 -7.68 -13.68
C LYS A 123 -22.69 -9.02 -12.99
N CYS A 124 -23.12 -9.11 -11.73
CA CYS A 124 -23.13 -10.38 -11.02
C CYS A 124 -24.27 -11.28 -11.51
N GLU A 125 -24.04 -12.59 -11.42
CA GLU A 125 -25.11 -13.58 -11.59
C GLU A 125 -26.05 -13.55 -10.39
N GLU A 126 -27.26 -14.10 -10.53
CA GLU A 126 -28.24 -14.14 -9.43
C GLU A 126 -27.69 -14.85 -8.19
N LYS A 127 -26.90 -15.91 -8.39
CA LYS A 127 -26.27 -16.68 -7.30
C LYS A 127 -25.28 -15.84 -6.47
N ASP A 128 -24.62 -14.87 -7.10
CA ASP A 128 -23.60 -14.02 -6.47
C ASP A 128 -24.21 -12.76 -5.85
N PHE A 129 -25.41 -12.35 -6.30
CA PHE A 129 -26.05 -11.12 -5.85
C PHE A 129 -26.23 -11.08 -4.32
N THR A 130 -26.76 -12.16 -3.74
CA THR A 130 -26.99 -12.25 -2.30
C THR A 130 -25.68 -12.21 -1.52
N TYR A 131 -24.63 -12.85 -2.04
CA TYR A 131 -23.29 -12.84 -1.44
C TYR A 131 -22.69 -11.43 -1.43
N LEU A 132 -22.66 -10.75 -2.58
CA LEU A 132 -22.16 -9.38 -2.68
C LEU A 132 -22.99 -8.41 -1.85
N LEU A 133 -24.32 -8.53 -1.88
CA LEU A 133 -25.20 -7.69 -1.06
C LEU A 133 -24.88 -7.85 0.42
N THR A 134 -24.60 -9.08 0.88
CA THR A 134 -24.22 -9.35 2.26
C THR A 134 -22.90 -8.67 2.59
N ILE A 135 -21.86 -8.83 1.77
CA ILE A 135 -20.54 -8.20 1.98
C ILE A 135 -20.64 -6.67 2.05
N PHE A 136 -21.27 -6.04 1.06
CA PHE A 136 -21.36 -4.58 1.01
C PHE A 136 -22.23 -4.03 2.16
N THR A 137 -23.30 -4.72 2.54
CA THR A 137 -24.15 -4.30 3.66
C THR A 137 -23.43 -4.47 5.00
N HIS A 138 -22.70 -5.58 5.16
CA HIS A 138 -21.87 -5.81 6.34
C HIS A 138 -20.78 -4.75 6.48
N GLY A 139 -20.04 -4.45 5.41
CA GLY A 139 -19.05 -3.38 5.44
C GLY A 139 -19.64 -2.00 5.73
N LEU A 140 -20.87 -1.72 5.29
CA LEU A 140 -21.56 -0.49 5.67
C LEU A 140 -21.84 -0.45 7.18
N GLN A 141 -22.32 -1.56 7.75
CA GLN A 141 -22.60 -1.66 9.19
C GLN A 141 -21.32 -1.54 10.03
N GLU A 142 -20.25 -2.24 9.65
CA GLU A 142 -18.93 -2.16 10.30
C GLU A 142 -18.39 -0.72 10.30
N TYR A 143 -18.51 -0.03 9.17
CA TYR A 143 -18.08 1.36 9.06
C TYR A 143 -18.92 2.32 9.92
N GLU A 144 -20.23 2.08 10.04
CA GLU A 144 -21.16 2.89 10.84
C GLU A 144 -21.01 2.64 12.34
N GLN A 145 -20.88 1.38 12.77
CA GLN A 145 -20.82 0.99 14.18
C GLN A 145 -19.43 1.18 14.78
N GLN A 146 -18.38 0.97 13.98
CA GLN A 146 -16.98 1.09 14.39
C GLN A 146 -16.65 0.29 15.66
N GLU A 147 -17.15 -0.94 15.73
CA GLU A 147 -16.81 -1.86 16.80
C GLU A 147 -15.31 -2.23 16.80
N ARG A 148 -14.85 -2.89 17.85
CA ARG A 148 -13.45 -3.27 17.98
C ARG A 148 -13.05 -4.15 16.77
N LEU A 149 -12.00 -3.74 16.05
CA LEU A 149 -11.48 -4.40 14.84
C LEU A 149 -12.35 -4.25 13.56
N TYR A 150 -13.23 -3.25 13.50
CA TYR A 150 -14.06 -3.00 12.30
C TYR A 150 -13.22 -2.81 11.02
N ASP A 151 -12.03 -2.22 11.15
CA ASP A 151 -11.06 -2.01 10.09
C ASP A 151 -10.56 -3.32 9.45
N LEU A 152 -10.28 -4.34 10.27
CA LEU A 152 -9.96 -5.69 9.79
C LEU A 152 -11.16 -6.35 9.09
N SER A 153 -12.36 -6.12 9.62
CA SER A 153 -13.62 -6.61 9.04
C SER A 153 -13.84 -6.01 7.64
N LEU A 154 -13.68 -4.70 7.50
CA LEU A 154 -13.74 -3.99 6.21
C LEU A 154 -12.69 -4.48 5.20
N LEU A 155 -11.47 -4.76 5.67
CA LEU A 155 -10.44 -5.35 4.82
C LEU A 155 -10.84 -6.74 4.33
N ALA A 156 -11.35 -7.60 5.20
CA ALA A 156 -11.84 -8.94 4.82
C ALA A 156 -12.94 -8.86 3.76
N ASP A 157 -13.89 -7.95 3.92
CA ASP A 157 -14.94 -7.68 2.94
C ASP A 157 -14.37 -7.18 1.60
N LEU A 158 -13.41 -6.24 1.64
CA LEU A 158 -12.73 -5.75 0.45
C LEU A 158 -12.02 -6.88 -0.32
N TYR A 159 -11.31 -7.78 0.38
CA TYR A 159 -10.64 -8.92 -0.26
C TYR A 159 -11.64 -9.82 -0.98
N GLN A 160 -12.81 -10.07 -0.38
CA GLN A 160 -13.86 -10.87 -1.00
C GLN A 160 -14.37 -10.21 -2.29
N VAL A 161 -14.59 -8.89 -2.28
CA VAL A 161 -15.01 -8.14 -3.48
C VAL A 161 -13.94 -8.17 -4.58
N ILE A 162 -12.67 -7.95 -4.25
CA ILE A 162 -11.55 -8.00 -5.21
C ILE A 162 -11.48 -9.40 -5.85
N VAL A 163 -11.49 -10.45 -5.04
CA VAL A 163 -11.42 -11.84 -5.53
C VAL A 163 -12.59 -12.18 -6.44
N TRP A 164 -13.81 -11.76 -6.08
CA TRP A 164 -14.99 -11.96 -6.93
C TRP A 164 -14.84 -11.21 -8.26
N PHE A 165 -14.44 -9.94 -8.22
CA PHE A 165 -14.35 -9.09 -9.41
C PHE A 165 -13.33 -9.67 -10.40
N GLU A 166 -12.14 -10.02 -9.94
CA GLU A 166 -11.09 -10.53 -10.81
C GLU A 166 -11.40 -11.90 -11.42
N ARG A 167 -12.00 -12.80 -10.64
CA ARG A 167 -12.44 -14.10 -11.15
C ARG A 167 -13.51 -13.93 -12.22
N THR A 168 -14.52 -13.10 -11.94
CA THR A 168 -15.63 -12.84 -12.87
C THR A 168 -15.12 -12.17 -14.14
N ALA A 169 -14.28 -11.16 -14.00
CA ALA A 169 -13.58 -10.52 -15.11
C ALA A 169 -12.85 -11.54 -15.98
N ARG A 170 -12.01 -12.39 -15.37
CA ARG A 170 -11.26 -13.41 -16.10
C ARG A 170 -12.15 -14.40 -16.86
N HIS A 171 -13.30 -14.76 -16.30
CA HIS A 171 -14.28 -15.64 -16.97
C HIS A 171 -15.02 -14.94 -18.12
N GLN A 172 -15.32 -13.64 -17.97
CA GLN A 172 -16.00 -12.84 -18.99
C GLN A 172 -15.02 -12.20 -19.99
N TRP A 173 -13.73 -12.52 -19.91
CA TRP A 173 -12.72 -11.94 -20.79
C TRP A 173 -12.92 -12.37 -22.23
N THR A 174 -13.12 -11.36 -23.08
CA THR A 174 -13.21 -11.51 -24.53
C THR A 174 -11.93 -11.00 -25.20
N ARG A 175 -11.56 -11.63 -26.33
CA ARG A 175 -10.46 -11.12 -27.18
C ARG A 175 -10.81 -9.80 -27.84
N GLU A 176 -12.09 -9.59 -28.16
CA GLU A 176 -12.59 -8.34 -28.73
C GLU A 176 -12.72 -7.30 -27.62
N LYS A 177 -11.97 -6.21 -27.76
CA LYS A 177 -12.02 -5.05 -26.86
C LYS A 177 -12.73 -3.89 -27.54
N PRO A 178 -13.54 -3.11 -26.80
CA PRO A 178 -14.10 -1.88 -27.32
C PRO A 178 -12.97 -0.92 -27.74
N ILE A 179 -13.19 -0.19 -28.84
CA ILE A 179 -12.22 0.79 -29.33
C ILE A 179 -12.18 1.96 -28.34
N ARG A 180 -11.12 2.05 -27.54
CA ARG A 180 -10.92 3.21 -26.67
C ARG A 180 -10.55 4.45 -27.45
N GLU A 181 -11.12 5.58 -27.05
CA GLU A 181 -10.62 6.89 -27.44
C GLU A 181 -9.14 7.04 -27.05
N ILE A 182 -8.39 7.73 -27.90
CA ILE A 182 -6.96 7.96 -27.72
C ILE A 182 -6.63 8.69 -26.41
N SER A 183 -7.49 9.63 -25.99
CA SER A 183 -7.38 10.35 -24.72
C SER A 183 -7.43 9.41 -23.52
N SER A 184 -8.31 8.40 -23.54
CA SER A 184 -8.44 7.42 -22.46
C SER A 184 -7.21 6.51 -22.39
N LYS A 185 -6.64 6.12 -23.55
CA LYS A 185 -5.38 5.37 -23.59
C LYS A 185 -4.20 6.19 -23.06
N ILE A 186 -4.11 7.47 -23.42
CA ILE A 186 -3.05 8.36 -22.96
C ILE A 186 -3.18 8.62 -21.46
N LEU A 187 -4.40 8.86 -20.95
CA LEU A 187 -4.63 9.02 -19.51
C LEU A 187 -4.17 7.78 -18.75
N LEU A 188 -4.54 6.58 -19.21
CA LEU A 188 -4.05 5.34 -18.60
C LEU A 188 -2.52 5.24 -18.65
N TYR A 189 -1.91 5.58 -19.79
CA TYR A 189 -0.46 5.57 -19.96
C TYR A 189 0.23 6.49 -18.94
N LEU A 190 -0.31 7.68 -18.70
CA LEU A 190 0.22 8.60 -17.68
C LEU A 190 0.20 7.96 -16.29
N HIS A 191 -0.83 7.20 -15.94
CA HIS A 191 -0.93 6.55 -14.63
C HIS A 191 0.07 5.41 -14.41
N PHE A 192 0.52 4.73 -15.48
CA PHE A 192 1.52 3.65 -15.37
C PHE A 192 2.95 4.11 -15.59
N HIS A 193 3.15 5.15 -16.40
CA HIS A 193 4.48 5.63 -16.81
C HIS A 193 4.86 6.99 -16.20
N TYR A 194 4.12 7.51 -15.20
CA TYR A 194 4.35 8.85 -14.65
C TYR A 194 5.78 9.10 -14.15
N ARG A 195 6.52 8.06 -13.77
CA ARG A 195 7.90 8.14 -13.27
C ARG A 195 8.90 8.48 -14.37
N GLU A 196 8.57 8.13 -15.60
CA GLU A 196 9.43 8.37 -16.76
C GLU A 196 9.44 9.85 -17.14
N GLU A 197 10.43 10.25 -17.93
CA GLU A 197 10.40 11.54 -18.60
C GLU A 197 9.41 11.47 -19.77
N LEU A 198 8.26 12.15 -19.62
CA LEU A 198 7.21 12.13 -20.62
C LEU A 198 7.08 13.51 -21.28
N LEU A 199 7.60 13.63 -22.50
CA LEU A 199 7.41 14.83 -23.32
C LEU A 199 6.16 14.68 -24.20
N LEU A 200 5.34 15.73 -24.26
CA LEU A 200 4.08 15.70 -25.02
C LEU A 200 4.29 15.35 -26.50
N ASN A 201 5.37 15.83 -27.11
CA ASN A 201 5.68 15.53 -28.52
C ASN A 201 5.99 14.04 -28.72
N GLU A 202 6.77 13.43 -27.83
CA GLU A 202 7.12 12.01 -27.90
C GLU A 202 5.89 11.12 -27.69
N ILE A 203 4.99 11.52 -26.79
CA ILE A 203 3.71 10.83 -26.59
C ILE A 203 2.80 11.01 -27.81
N ALA A 204 2.80 12.18 -28.44
CA ALA A 204 2.07 12.41 -29.68
C ALA A 204 2.54 11.45 -30.79
N ASP A 205 3.85 11.33 -30.98
CA ASP A 205 4.43 10.41 -31.96
C ASP A 205 4.11 8.94 -31.63
N LYS A 206 4.27 8.55 -30.36
CA LYS A 206 3.98 7.19 -29.87
C LYS A 206 2.53 6.77 -30.13
N PHE A 207 1.59 7.68 -29.92
CA PHE A 207 0.17 7.42 -30.13
C PHE A 207 -0.32 7.79 -31.55
N LYS A 208 0.58 8.12 -32.47
CA LYS A 208 0.27 8.55 -33.85
C LYS A 208 -0.76 9.68 -33.88
N SER A 209 -0.55 10.69 -33.04
CA SER A 209 -1.41 11.85 -32.86
C SER A 209 -0.61 13.15 -32.88
N THR A 210 -1.26 14.28 -32.59
CA THR A 210 -0.58 15.58 -32.46
C THR A 210 -0.70 16.11 -31.02
N PRO A 211 0.27 16.90 -30.53
CA PRO A 211 0.21 17.54 -29.21
C PRO A 211 -1.11 18.27 -28.94
N GLN A 212 -1.63 18.96 -29.97
CA GLN A 212 -2.90 19.70 -29.91
C GLN A 212 -4.10 18.76 -29.77
N THR A 213 -4.11 17.65 -30.52
CA THR A 213 -5.17 16.65 -30.45
C THR A 213 -5.21 15.97 -29.09
N ILE A 214 -4.04 15.61 -28.55
CA ILE A 214 -3.91 15.04 -27.20
C ILE A 214 -4.44 16.01 -26.15
N ASN A 215 -3.97 17.27 -26.14
CA ASN A 215 -4.43 18.25 -25.17
C ASN A 215 -5.93 18.52 -25.28
N ARG A 216 -6.48 18.61 -26.50
CA ARG A 216 -7.92 18.79 -26.71
C ARG A 216 -8.71 17.58 -26.18
N GLY A 217 -8.26 16.37 -26.47
CA GLY A 217 -8.88 15.13 -25.99
C GLY A 217 -8.85 15.01 -24.47
N LEU A 218 -7.69 15.23 -23.85
CA LEU A 218 -7.53 15.20 -22.39
C LEU A 218 -8.32 16.32 -21.72
N LYS A 219 -8.35 17.55 -22.26
CA LYS A 219 -9.20 18.62 -21.71
C LYS A 219 -10.68 18.28 -21.80
N LYS A 220 -11.14 17.69 -22.90
CA LYS A 220 -12.52 17.23 -23.04
C LYS A 220 -12.86 16.11 -22.04
N LEU A 221 -11.92 15.21 -21.79
CA LEU A 221 -12.10 14.06 -20.90
C LEU A 221 -12.01 14.44 -19.42
N THR A 222 -10.96 15.17 -19.02
CA THR A 222 -10.55 15.41 -17.62
C THR A 222 -10.68 16.87 -17.19
N GLY A 223 -10.92 17.79 -18.12
CA GLY A 223 -10.81 19.24 -17.89
C GLY A 223 -9.37 19.78 -17.95
N LYS A 224 -8.36 18.92 -18.07
CA LYS A 224 -6.94 19.26 -17.90
C LYS A 224 -6.09 18.92 -19.11
N THR A 225 -4.99 19.65 -19.30
CA THR A 225 -3.94 19.37 -20.29
C THR A 225 -3.16 18.10 -19.94
N PHE A 226 -2.34 17.64 -20.88
CA PHE A 226 -1.37 16.56 -20.64
C PHE A 226 -0.47 16.83 -19.43
N VAL A 227 0.12 18.02 -19.36
CA VAL A 227 1.07 18.39 -18.30
C VAL A 227 0.37 18.45 -16.94
N GLU A 228 -0.83 19.03 -16.88
CA GLU A 228 -1.63 19.08 -15.64
C GLU A 228 -2.01 17.68 -15.15
N ASN A 229 -2.45 16.78 -16.05
CA ASN A 229 -2.74 15.38 -15.68
C ASN A 229 -1.47 14.66 -15.17
N LEU A 230 -0.32 14.84 -15.82
CA LEU A 230 0.94 14.23 -15.36
C LEU A 230 1.34 14.74 -13.96
N ILE A 231 1.20 16.06 -13.73
CA ILE A 231 1.45 16.65 -12.41
C ILE A 231 0.51 16.03 -11.37
N ASP A 232 -0.79 15.94 -11.65
CA ASP A 232 -1.76 15.34 -10.73
C ASP A 232 -1.36 13.92 -10.34
N VAL A 233 -1.07 13.06 -11.32
CA VAL A 233 -0.67 11.67 -11.05
C VAL A 233 0.56 11.62 -10.15
N ARG A 234 1.58 12.44 -10.45
CA ARG A 234 2.82 12.48 -9.64
C ARG A 234 2.56 12.96 -8.22
N ILE A 235 1.81 14.04 -8.04
CA ILE A 235 1.50 14.59 -6.71
C ILE A 235 0.60 13.64 -5.91
N ASN A 236 -0.33 12.94 -6.55
CA ASN A 236 -1.18 11.94 -5.89
C ASN A 236 -0.34 10.76 -5.37
N ASN A 237 0.60 10.26 -6.18
CA ASN A 237 1.56 9.25 -5.74
C ASN A 237 2.47 9.79 -4.62
N ALA A 238 2.90 11.06 -4.69
CA ALA A 238 3.69 11.68 -3.62
C ALA A 238 2.91 11.73 -2.30
N LEU A 239 1.63 12.11 -2.32
CA LEU A 239 0.78 12.13 -1.12
C LEU A 239 0.63 10.74 -0.49
N ALA A 240 0.50 9.71 -1.33
CA ALA A 240 0.49 8.31 -0.90
C ALA A 240 1.84 7.90 -0.28
N MET A 241 2.96 8.34 -0.87
CA MET A 241 4.32 8.03 -0.41
C MET A 241 4.75 8.83 0.84
N LEU A 242 4.25 10.05 1.02
CA LEU A 242 4.56 10.88 2.19
C LEU A 242 4.01 10.28 3.50
N LYS A 243 3.19 9.21 3.41
CA LYS A 243 2.77 8.36 4.53
C LYS A 243 3.90 7.53 5.13
N PHE A 244 4.92 7.21 4.34
CA PHE A 244 6.09 6.47 4.80
C PHE A 244 7.10 7.45 5.40
N GLU A 245 7.22 7.44 6.73
CA GLU A 245 8.13 8.34 7.46
C GLU A 245 9.60 8.03 7.16
N GLU A 246 9.88 6.77 6.83
CA GLU A 246 11.16 6.23 6.39
C GLU A 246 11.62 6.78 5.04
N LEU A 247 10.69 7.10 4.12
CA LEU A 247 11.05 7.60 2.81
C LEU A 247 11.52 9.06 2.89
N ASP A 248 12.72 9.32 2.40
CA ASP A 248 13.21 10.69 2.28
C ASP A 248 12.41 11.49 1.24
N ILE A 249 12.19 12.78 1.49
CA ILE A 249 11.44 13.66 0.56
C ILE A 249 12.18 13.77 -0.77
N ALA A 250 13.52 13.80 -0.75
CA ALA A 250 14.30 13.84 -1.99
C ALA A 250 14.12 12.56 -2.81
N PHE A 251 14.12 11.39 -2.14
CA PHE A 251 13.79 10.12 -2.78
C PHE A 251 12.38 10.12 -3.38
N ILE A 252 11.37 10.58 -2.64
CA ILE A 252 9.99 10.66 -3.16
C ILE A 252 9.93 11.53 -4.42
N ALA A 253 10.61 12.69 -4.41
CA ALA A 253 10.65 13.58 -5.56
C ALA A 253 11.27 12.92 -6.80
N ASP A 254 12.42 12.24 -6.62
CA ASP A 254 13.10 11.51 -7.69
C ASP A 254 12.23 10.35 -8.21
N PHE A 255 11.71 9.53 -7.31
CA PHE A 255 10.94 8.33 -7.63
C PHE A 255 9.66 8.62 -8.43
N ILE A 256 8.98 9.74 -8.16
CA ILE A 256 7.79 10.15 -8.91
C ILE A 256 8.13 10.93 -10.19
N GLY A 257 9.41 11.07 -10.55
CA GLY A 257 9.87 11.63 -11.83
C GLY A 257 10.18 13.13 -11.83
N TYR A 258 10.51 13.74 -10.68
CA TYR A 258 11.05 15.11 -10.65
C TYR A 258 12.57 15.10 -10.63
N ARG A 259 13.18 15.87 -11.55
CA ARG A 259 14.64 16.08 -11.63
C ARG A 259 15.23 16.86 -10.46
N SER A 260 14.41 17.62 -9.73
CA SER A 260 14.89 18.41 -8.59
C SER A 260 13.83 18.54 -7.50
N VAL A 261 14.28 18.41 -6.26
CA VAL A 261 13.46 18.60 -5.05
C VAL A 261 12.83 20.00 -4.97
N PRO A 262 13.52 21.10 -5.34
CA PRO A 262 12.89 22.42 -5.37
C PRO A 262 11.69 22.52 -6.31
N SER A 263 11.78 21.96 -7.52
CA SER A 263 10.67 21.93 -8.47
C SER A 263 9.48 21.12 -7.93
N PHE A 264 9.77 19.95 -7.34
CA PHE A 264 8.76 19.14 -6.67
C PHE A 264 8.07 19.91 -5.54
N ASN A 265 8.82 20.51 -4.61
CA ASN A 265 8.28 21.24 -3.48
C ASN A 265 7.37 22.41 -3.92
N LYS A 266 7.80 23.16 -4.95
CA LYS A 266 7.01 24.26 -5.51
C LYS A 266 5.69 23.74 -6.10
N GLN A 267 5.74 22.69 -6.92
CA GLN A 267 4.54 22.14 -7.55
C GLN A 267 3.60 21.50 -6.54
N PHE A 268 4.14 20.74 -5.58
CA PHE A 268 3.38 20.10 -4.52
C PHE A 268 2.65 21.14 -3.65
N LYS A 269 3.33 22.24 -3.27
CA LYS A 269 2.71 23.33 -2.52
C LYS A 269 1.65 24.08 -3.32
N ALA A 270 1.87 24.29 -4.62
CA ALA A 270 0.87 24.91 -5.49
C ALA A 270 -0.41 24.05 -5.59
N MET A 271 -0.27 22.72 -5.65
CA MET A 271 -1.40 21.80 -5.80
C MET A 271 -2.14 21.50 -4.50
N THR A 272 -1.41 21.36 -3.40
CA THR A 272 -1.98 20.91 -2.11
C THR A 272 -2.19 22.03 -1.11
N GLY A 273 -1.57 23.20 -1.33
CA GLY A 273 -1.51 24.31 -0.39
C GLY A 273 -0.41 24.21 0.67
N TYR A 274 0.23 23.04 0.81
CA TYR A 274 1.22 22.74 1.84
C TYR A 274 2.50 22.18 1.22
N SER A 275 3.65 22.38 1.85
CA SER A 275 4.88 21.68 1.48
C SER A 275 4.81 20.20 1.86
N PRO A 276 5.60 19.34 1.20
CA PRO A 276 5.70 17.92 1.55
C PRO A 276 6.04 17.69 3.04
N THR A 277 6.94 18.52 3.59
CA THR A 277 7.34 18.47 5.01
C THR A 277 6.19 18.86 5.93
N GLU A 278 5.42 19.90 5.60
CA GLU A 278 4.24 20.29 6.39
C GLU A 278 3.20 19.17 6.41
N VAL A 279 2.92 18.55 5.25
CA VAL A 279 2.00 17.40 5.17
C VAL A 279 2.48 16.22 6.02
N ARG A 280 3.79 15.95 6.04
CA ARG A 280 4.38 14.91 6.88
C ARG A 280 4.22 15.22 8.37
N ASN A 281 4.51 16.46 8.78
CA ASN A 281 4.50 16.87 10.20
C ASN A 281 3.10 16.99 10.80
N ILE A 282 2.06 17.22 9.98
CA ILE A 282 0.65 17.22 10.42
C ILE A 282 0.26 15.86 11.07
N ARG A 283 1.01 14.79 10.83
CA ARG A 283 0.73 13.44 11.35
C ARG A 283 1.35 13.12 12.71
N THR A 284 2.49 13.72 13.06
CA THR A 284 3.22 13.39 14.30
C THR A 284 2.50 13.74 15.61
N THR A 285 1.36 14.45 15.55
CA THR A 285 0.62 14.94 16.73
C THR A 285 -0.46 14.02 17.31
N ASP A 286 -0.81 12.89 16.70
CA ASP A 286 -1.78 11.92 17.27
C ASP A 286 -1.06 10.72 17.95
N LYS A 287 -0.09 11.00 18.83
CA LYS A 287 0.54 9.99 19.69
C LYS A 287 -0.28 9.78 20.96
N LYS A 288 -1.20 8.80 20.96
CA LYS A 288 -1.63 8.11 22.18
C LYS A 288 -1.40 6.60 22.07
N MET A 289 -0.95 6.09 23.21
CA MET A 289 -0.25 4.85 23.48
C MET A 289 -1.21 3.65 23.51
N ASN A 290 -0.95 2.62 22.70
CA ASN A 290 -1.57 1.31 22.84
C ASN A 290 -0.51 0.21 22.64
N SER A 291 -0.46 -0.73 23.59
CA SER A 291 0.49 -1.85 23.67
C SER A 291 0.36 -2.87 22.52
N PHE A 292 -0.71 -2.80 21.72
CA PHE A 292 -0.91 -3.62 20.53
C PHE A 292 -0.06 -3.20 19.31
N ARG A 293 0.60 -2.03 19.36
CA ARG A 293 1.48 -1.55 18.27
C ARG A 293 2.80 -2.31 18.15
N PHE A 294 3.21 -3.07 19.17
CA PHE A 294 4.55 -3.65 19.20
C PHE A 294 4.78 -4.65 18.07
N GLN A 295 3.81 -5.47 17.65
CA GLN A 295 4.01 -6.46 16.58
C GLN A 295 4.14 -5.86 15.17
N ASN A 296 3.98 -4.55 15.05
CA ASN A 296 3.53 -3.88 13.82
C ASN A 296 4.10 -2.45 13.74
N SER A 297 5.35 -2.29 14.21
CA SER A 297 6.04 -1.00 14.28
C SER A 297 7.44 -1.13 13.66
N LEU A 298 7.95 -0.05 13.07
CA LEU A 298 9.29 -0.03 12.48
C LEU A 298 10.40 -0.52 13.44
N PRO A 299 10.41 -0.16 14.76
CA PRO A 299 11.33 -0.79 15.71
C PRO A 299 11.23 -2.33 15.74
N PHE A 300 10.01 -2.88 15.67
CA PHE A 300 9.77 -4.31 15.65
C PHE A 300 10.13 -4.98 14.34
N GLU A 301 9.97 -4.33 13.19
CA GLU A 301 10.51 -4.88 11.94
C GLU A 301 12.03 -4.81 11.89
N ILE A 302 12.64 -3.74 12.40
CA ILE A 302 14.09 -3.68 12.53
C ILE A 302 14.55 -4.84 13.42
N TYR A 303 13.85 -5.09 14.52
CA TYR A 303 14.07 -6.27 15.36
C TYR A 303 13.82 -7.60 14.63
N THR A 304 12.76 -7.69 13.81
CA THR A 304 12.42 -8.89 13.03
C THR A 304 13.46 -9.18 11.96
N TYR A 305 13.89 -8.16 11.22
CA TYR A 305 14.99 -8.22 10.26
C TYR A 305 16.28 -8.66 10.95
N ILE A 306 16.61 -8.10 12.11
CA ILE A 306 17.74 -8.57 12.93
C ILE A 306 17.56 -10.07 13.27
N ASN A 307 16.37 -10.51 13.70
CA ASN A 307 16.10 -11.91 14.04
C ASN A 307 16.10 -12.86 12.85
N GLN A 308 15.81 -12.38 11.64
CA GLN A 308 15.86 -13.19 10.42
C GLN A 308 17.29 -13.31 9.87
N HIS A 309 18.12 -12.28 10.09
CA HIS A 309 19.45 -12.16 9.49
C HIS A 309 20.60 -12.16 10.51
N TYR A 310 20.37 -12.48 11.80
CA TYR A 310 21.43 -12.38 12.83
C TYR A 310 22.64 -13.29 12.56
N SER A 311 22.45 -14.41 11.85
CA SER A 311 23.52 -15.35 11.49
C SER A 311 24.37 -14.88 10.30
N GLU A 312 23.93 -13.84 9.58
CA GLU A 312 24.59 -13.27 8.41
C GLU A 312 25.53 -12.11 8.80
N PRO A 313 26.39 -11.62 7.87
CA PRO A 313 27.17 -10.39 8.06
C PRO A 313 26.29 -9.13 8.01
N ILE A 314 25.36 -9.03 8.96
CA ILE A 314 24.46 -7.89 9.14
C ILE A 314 25.20 -6.70 9.77
N SER A 315 24.91 -5.51 9.27
CA SER A 315 25.40 -4.23 9.79
C SER A 315 24.29 -3.19 9.73
N ILE A 316 24.51 -2.06 10.40
CA ILE A 316 23.58 -0.95 10.30
C ILE A 316 23.49 -0.40 8.87
N GLN A 317 24.55 -0.49 8.07
CA GLN A 317 24.54 -0.07 6.66
C GLN A 317 23.67 -0.99 5.81
N THR A 318 23.72 -2.30 6.03
CA THR A 318 22.87 -3.25 5.30
C THR A 318 21.41 -3.09 5.70
N ALA A 319 21.13 -2.86 6.99
CA ALA A 319 19.78 -2.55 7.47
C ALA A 319 19.25 -1.24 6.91
N ALA A 320 20.05 -0.16 6.94
CA ALA A 320 19.69 1.13 6.38
C ALA A 320 19.31 1.03 4.89
N LYS A 321 20.08 0.25 4.12
CA LYS A 321 19.75 -0.05 2.72
C LYS A 321 18.44 -0.84 2.57
N TYR A 322 18.22 -1.85 3.41
CA TYR A 322 17.01 -2.67 3.39
C TYR A 322 15.74 -1.85 3.67
N PHE A 323 15.81 -0.96 4.67
CA PHE A 323 14.70 -0.11 5.09
C PHE A 323 14.61 1.23 4.33
N TYR A 324 15.44 1.45 3.30
CA TYR A 324 15.53 2.71 2.55
C TYR A 324 15.67 3.95 3.46
N SER A 325 16.43 3.82 4.55
CA SER A 325 16.58 4.82 5.61
C SER A 325 18.07 5.14 5.84
N SER A 326 18.38 6.18 6.63
CA SER A 326 19.76 6.49 6.98
C SER A 326 20.26 5.63 8.15
N PRO A 327 21.56 5.26 8.21
CA PRO A 327 22.11 4.51 9.34
C PRO A 327 21.87 5.19 10.67
N THR A 328 22.02 6.52 10.74
CA THR A 328 21.77 7.31 11.96
C THR A 328 20.33 7.19 12.44
N LYS A 329 19.36 7.21 11.52
CA LYS A 329 17.94 7.09 11.86
C LYS A 329 17.61 5.69 12.36
N ILE A 330 18.16 4.65 11.74
CA ILE A 330 18.01 3.26 12.21
C ILE A 330 18.59 3.10 13.63
N ASP A 331 19.79 3.61 13.89
CA ASP A 331 20.41 3.47 15.21
C ASP A 331 19.60 4.19 16.29
N GLN A 332 19.11 5.40 15.98
CA GLN A 332 18.28 6.17 16.91
C GLN A 332 16.99 5.43 17.26
N ILE A 333 16.31 4.83 16.27
CA ILE A 333 15.09 4.04 16.50
C ILE A 333 15.38 2.86 17.43
N VAL A 334 16.49 2.15 17.20
CA VAL A 334 16.85 1.00 18.04
C VAL A 334 17.25 1.43 19.45
N LEU A 335 17.98 2.55 19.59
CA LEU A 335 18.34 3.12 20.89
C LEU A 335 17.12 3.56 21.68
N ASP A 336 16.19 4.25 21.05
CA ASP A 336 14.98 4.76 21.71
C ASP A 336 14.09 3.61 22.19
N GLU A 337 13.94 2.54 21.40
CA GLU A 337 13.04 1.43 21.72
C GLU A 337 13.68 0.36 22.63
N PHE A 338 14.91 -0.05 22.33
CA PHE A 338 15.57 -1.18 23.00
C PHE A 338 16.65 -0.75 23.98
N SER A 339 16.96 0.54 24.07
CA SER A 339 18.08 1.06 24.89
C SER A 339 19.43 0.43 24.54
N MET A 340 19.58 -0.01 23.30
CA MET A 340 20.78 -0.69 22.78
C MET A 340 21.13 -0.12 21.41
N THR A 341 22.41 -0.12 21.04
CA THR A 341 22.79 0.16 19.65
C THR A 341 22.37 -0.99 18.73
N PHE A 342 22.26 -0.73 17.42
CA PHE A 342 21.92 -1.78 16.45
C PHE A 342 22.82 -3.02 16.58
N ASN A 343 24.15 -2.80 16.64
CA ASN A 343 25.12 -3.90 16.77
C ASN A 343 25.00 -4.64 18.11
N ALA A 344 24.72 -3.92 19.20
CA ALA A 344 24.51 -4.56 20.50
C ALA A 344 23.25 -5.43 20.49
N LEU A 345 22.18 -5.00 19.81
CA LEU A 345 20.95 -5.78 19.67
C LEU A 345 21.16 -7.03 18.80
N VAL A 346 21.96 -6.95 17.73
CA VAL A 346 22.37 -8.13 16.95
C VAL A 346 23.14 -9.13 17.83
N GLU A 347 24.16 -8.67 18.57
CA GLU A 347 24.95 -9.54 19.46
C GLU A 347 24.09 -10.16 20.57
N TYR A 348 23.13 -9.40 21.12
CA TYR A 348 22.18 -9.92 22.10
C TYR A 348 21.34 -11.08 21.54
N ASN A 349 20.77 -10.92 20.34
CA ASN A 349 19.99 -11.98 19.69
C ASN A 349 20.87 -13.21 19.39
N ARG A 350 22.10 -13.01 18.88
CA ARG A 350 23.07 -14.09 18.68
C ARG A 350 23.33 -14.89 19.96
N MET A 351 23.47 -14.22 21.10
CA MET A 351 23.70 -14.87 22.40
C MET A 351 22.47 -15.60 22.93
N LEU A 352 21.26 -15.09 22.69
CA LEU A 352 20.01 -15.78 23.01
C LEU A 352 19.86 -17.08 22.21
N PHE A 353 20.08 -17.03 20.89
CA PHE A 353 20.05 -18.22 20.03
C PHE A 353 21.16 -19.22 20.37
N ALA A 354 22.36 -18.74 20.70
CA ALA A 354 23.45 -19.60 21.15
C ALA A 354 23.08 -20.38 22.41
N ARG A 355 22.45 -19.70 23.37
CA ARG A 355 21.96 -20.33 24.60
C ARG A 355 20.89 -21.39 24.31
N SER A 356 19.92 -21.09 23.44
CA SER A 356 18.85 -22.05 23.11
C SER A 356 19.40 -23.29 22.41
N LEU A 357 20.39 -23.14 21.51
CA LEU A 357 21.03 -24.26 20.83
C LEU A 357 21.92 -25.10 21.76
N LEU A 358 22.62 -24.49 22.72
CA LEU A 358 23.39 -25.23 23.73
C LEU A 358 22.51 -26.11 24.62
N LEU A 359 21.28 -25.65 24.88
CA LEU A 359 20.29 -26.33 25.71
C LEU A 359 19.50 -27.41 24.96
N SER A 360 19.12 -27.12 23.72
CA SER A 360 18.18 -27.97 22.95
C SER A 360 18.86 -28.93 21.98
N SER A 361 20.18 -28.81 21.76
CA SER A 361 20.88 -29.58 20.72
C SER A 361 22.16 -30.28 21.19
N SER A 362 22.48 -31.38 20.51
CA SER A 362 23.74 -32.12 20.66
C SER A 362 24.88 -31.56 19.78
N LYS A 363 24.66 -30.43 19.09
CA LYS A 363 25.66 -29.80 18.20
C LYS A 363 26.95 -29.45 18.94
N LYS A 364 28.06 -29.49 18.21
CA LYS A 364 29.38 -29.03 18.71
C LYS A 364 29.36 -27.52 18.89
N ILE A 365 30.14 -27.02 19.86
CA ILE A 365 30.25 -25.57 20.13
C ILE A 365 30.68 -24.80 18.88
N SER A 366 31.52 -25.39 18.03
CA SER A 366 31.92 -24.81 16.74
C SER A 366 30.74 -24.60 15.78
N GLU A 367 29.85 -25.57 15.68
CA GLU A 367 28.65 -25.53 14.81
C GLU A 367 27.62 -24.54 15.36
N ILE A 368 27.53 -24.40 16.68
CA ILE A 368 26.68 -23.40 17.33
C ILE A 368 27.22 -21.99 17.08
N ALA A 369 28.54 -21.80 17.20
CA ALA A 369 29.16 -20.51 16.90
C ALA A 369 28.89 -20.08 15.46
N GLU A 370 29.04 -20.99 14.50
CA GLU A 370 28.75 -20.76 13.08
C GLU A 370 27.26 -20.44 12.86
N ALA A 371 26.34 -21.22 13.46
CA ALA A 371 24.89 -20.97 13.36
C ALA A 371 24.47 -19.62 13.94
N CYS A 372 25.24 -19.07 14.88
CA CYS A 372 25.04 -17.73 15.44
C CYS A 372 25.79 -16.62 14.68
N GLY A 373 26.40 -16.92 13.53
CA GLY A 373 27.07 -15.93 12.68
C GLY A 373 28.51 -15.60 13.08
N TYR A 374 29.15 -16.39 13.95
CA TYR A 374 30.55 -16.18 14.31
C TYR A 374 31.50 -16.94 13.40
N GLN A 375 32.40 -16.20 12.76
CA GLN A 375 33.50 -16.76 11.98
C GLN A 375 34.64 -17.32 12.85
N SER A 376 34.66 -16.96 14.14
CA SER A 376 35.69 -17.39 15.09
C SER A 376 35.09 -17.86 16.40
N ILE A 377 35.38 -19.13 16.72
CA ILE A 377 35.04 -19.75 18.01
C ILE A 377 35.64 -18.96 19.18
N ARG A 378 36.82 -18.34 18.99
CA ARG A 378 37.46 -17.52 20.03
C ARG A 378 36.62 -16.29 20.37
N THR A 379 36.12 -15.59 19.34
CA THR A 379 35.23 -14.43 19.50
C THR A 379 33.90 -14.83 20.13
N PHE A 380 33.31 -15.92 19.66
CA PHE A 380 32.09 -16.48 20.22
C PHE A 380 32.23 -16.80 21.72
N ASN A 381 33.28 -17.55 22.10
CA ASN A 381 33.52 -17.93 23.49
C ASN A 381 33.71 -16.70 24.39
N ARG A 382 34.41 -15.67 23.91
CA ARG A 382 34.61 -14.42 24.64
C ARG A 382 33.28 -13.71 24.85
N ASN A 383 32.51 -13.49 23.79
CA ASN A 383 31.23 -12.78 23.87
C ASN A 383 30.23 -13.55 24.74
N PHE A 384 30.16 -14.88 24.60
CA PHE A 384 29.29 -15.72 25.42
C PHE A 384 29.65 -15.67 26.90
N LEU A 385 30.95 -15.69 27.23
CA LEU A 385 31.43 -15.49 28.60
C LEU A 385 31.04 -14.12 29.15
N THR A 386 31.14 -13.06 28.35
CA THR A 386 30.74 -11.70 28.73
C THR A 386 29.24 -11.60 29.01
N PHE A 387 28.38 -12.23 28.19
CA PHE A 387 26.93 -12.14 28.34
C PHE A 387 26.38 -13.05 29.45
N TRP A 388 26.91 -14.25 29.63
CA TRP A 388 26.33 -15.28 30.50
C TRP A 388 27.20 -15.68 31.70
N GLY A 389 28.37 -15.07 31.86
CA GLY A 389 29.30 -15.30 32.98
C GLY A 389 30.02 -16.65 32.97
N ASN A 390 29.73 -17.53 32.00
CA ASN A 390 30.37 -18.83 31.83
C ASN A 390 30.71 -19.08 30.36
N THR A 391 31.74 -19.89 30.08
CA THR A 391 32.03 -20.32 28.71
C THR A 391 30.94 -21.28 28.21
N PRO A 392 30.69 -21.39 26.89
CA PRO A 392 29.66 -22.28 26.34
C PRO A 392 29.76 -23.73 26.84
N LYS A 393 31.00 -24.25 26.96
CA LYS A 393 31.27 -25.60 27.48
C LYS A 393 30.81 -25.75 28.93
N LYS A 394 31.28 -24.85 29.80
CA LYS A 394 30.93 -24.86 31.22
C LYS A 394 29.43 -24.63 31.44
N TYR A 395 28.82 -23.79 30.61
CA TYR A 395 27.39 -23.51 30.63
C TYR A 395 26.56 -24.77 30.31
N LYS A 396 26.99 -25.56 29.31
CA LYS A 396 26.35 -26.84 28.97
C LYS A 396 26.49 -27.88 30.08
N GLU A 397 27.69 -27.98 30.68
CA GLU A 397 27.97 -28.91 31.79
C GLU A 397 27.09 -28.62 33.02
N LEU A 398 27.02 -27.36 33.45
CA LEU A 398 26.25 -26.93 34.64
C LEU A 398 24.74 -27.26 34.55
N LEU A 399 24.17 -27.26 33.34
CA LEU A 399 22.74 -27.52 33.12
C LEU A 399 22.42 -29.01 32.99
N THR A 400 23.42 -29.83 32.65
CA THR A 400 23.25 -31.29 32.63
C THR A 400 23.16 -31.84 34.06
N THR A 401 23.82 -31.19 35.01
CA THR A 401 23.84 -31.55 36.44
C THR A 401 22.57 -31.12 37.19
N GLN A 402 21.81 -30.13 36.69
CA GLN A 402 20.56 -29.67 37.33
C GLN A 402 19.32 -30.48 36.93
N ASN A 403 19.36 -31.23 35.83
CA ASN A 403 18.25 -32.08 35.36
C ASN A 403 18.36 -33.56 35.83
N THR A 404 19.27 -33.86 36.77
CA THR A 404 19.50 -35.22 37.31
C THR A 404 19.16 -35.36 38.80
N VAL A 405 18.35 -34.43 39.36
CA VAL A 405 17.80 -34.52 40.73
C VAL A 405 16.28 -34.60 40.67
#